data_AF-A0A212FPP9-F1
#
_entry.id   AF-A0A212FPP9-F1
#
_cell.length_a   1.000
_cell.length_b   1.000
_cell.length_c   1.000
_cell.angle_alpha   90.00
_cell.angle_beta   90.00
_cell.angle_gamma   90.00
#
_symmetry.space_group_name_H-M   'P 1'
#
loop_
_entity.id
_entity.type
_entity.pdbx_description
1 polymer ?
#
loop_
_entity_poly.entity_id
_entity_poly.type
_entity_poly.pdbx_seq_one_letter_code
_entity_poly.pdbx_strand_id
1 'polypeptide(L)'
;TNPCPEGRPYNQRLITLSAYHTFKTNFENDKDRYRAIQRIALRSLCLVFVKMGWKKILLAVTLIAGVTAQNEFRVCVPPSFASQCQGLQSLGSPIICDTVESRLDCIMRLNRGDSDFGVFSEEEMVLMAHNQPNDNRVVASIKDILSNGSYAFEAVAVVPASHTGGLEGLRGMKYCHPGLDETEARWSPRVLKTLERAAARTDRCPDMDTNGKTAEEIEVQTLNSFFGAACRPGPWSANSSVDADLKSRFPNLCSLCGSNGDCSKYSIDMGPNIANVDNNNRHIQALECMRSNENNTFAYVAWQHVRTYFNVRNPRIRGSYALLCEDGSLRPLTVEATNSNVSPCSFVRQPWSAVVATTTRASDVSAALKTWWPTGTNPGGVSWQSSLYNNLIGGALSIISFEDSLPGPGNYSQSRNFTAIDASSSCIPARRWCTISTEEHNKCSWVRASAYTLGIEPTISFVCAY
;
A
#
# COMPACT_ATOMS: atom_id res chain seq x y z
N THR A 1 -68.74 -6.75 -31.52
CA THR A 1 -69.02 -5.31 -31.43
C THR A 1 -67.80 -4.53 -31.91
N ASN A 2 -67.77 -4.14 -33.18
CA ASN A 2 -66.96 -3.00 -33.68
C ASN A 2 -67.69 -1.68 -33.31
N PRO A 3 -67.11 -0.45 -33.39
CA PRO A 3 -65.85 -0.04 -34.03
C PRO A 3 -64.96 0.96 -33.22
N CYS A 4 -63.82 1.38 -33.79
CA CYS A 4 -63.07 2.61 -33.47
C CYS A 4 -63.91 3.89 -33.80
N PRO A 5 -63.54 5.11 -33.35
CA PRO A 5 -62.62 5.95 -34.17
C PRO A 5 -61.69 6.97 -33.44
N GLU A 6 -60.55 7.20 -34.10
CA GLU A 6 -59.84 8.44 -34.47
C GLU A 6 -59.56 9.63 -33.52
N GLY A 7 -58.29 10.07 -33.57
CA GLY A 7 -57.81 11.43 -33.26
C GLY A 7 -56.28 11.58 -33.34
N ARG A 8 -55.72 11.91 -34.51
CA ARG A 8 -54.36 12.49 -34.71
C ARG A 8 -54.48 14.04 -34.83
N PRO A 9 -53.42 14.89 -35.03
CA PRO A 9 -51.97 14.68 -35.27
C PRO A 9 -51.00 15.69 -34.57
N TYR A 10 -49.72 15.68 -35.02
CA TYR A 10 -48.58 16.61 -34.83
C TYR A 10 -47.57 16.23 -33.71
N ASN A 11 -46.25 16.18 -33.91
CA ASN A 11 -45.36 16.36 -35.06
C ASN A 11 -43.99 15.74 -34.68
N GLN A 12 -43.50 14.74 -35.41
CA GLN A 12 -42.12 14.24 -35.29
C GLN A 12 -41.41 14.52 -36.63
N ARG A 13 -40.42 15.40 -36.61
CA ARG A 13 -39.42 15.50 -37.67
C ARG A 13 -38.01 15.41 -37.09
N LEU A 14 -37.33 14.39 -37.59
CA LEU A 14 -35.96 14.37 -38.09
C LEU A 14 -34.89 15.07 -37.24
N ILE A 15 -33.95 14.28 -36.72
CA ILE A 15 -32.55 14.18 -37.22
C ILE A 15 -31.93 13.00 -36.47
N THR A 16 -31.80 11.82 -37.11
CA THR A 16 -30.82 10.76 -36.77
C THR A 16 -31.06 9.53 -37.66
N LEU A 17 -30.65 9.60 -38.92
CA LEU A 17 -30.46 8.39 -39.76
C LEU A 17 -29.39 8.59 -40.85
N SER A 18 -28.81 9.80 -40.99
CA SER A 18 -27.69 10.04 -41.91
C SER A 18 -26.33 9.63 -41.31
N ALA A 19 -26.09 9.86 -40.02
CA ALA A 19 -24.77 9.61 -39.41
C ALA A 19 -24.41 8.12 -39.27
N TYR A 20 -25.39 7.23 -39.10
CA TYR A 20 -25.13 5.79 -38.94
C TYR A 20 -24.78 5.10 -40.27
N HIS A 21 -25.29 5.62 -41.39
CA HIS A 21 -24.99 5.09 -42.72
C HIS A 21 -23.66 5.62 -43.28
N THR A 22 -23.22 6.82 -42.89
CA THR A 22 -21.90 7.37 -43.26
C THR A 22 -20.77 6.73 -42.45
N PHE A 23 -20.99 6.36 -41.19
CA PHE A 23 -19.94 5.71 -40.38
C PHE A 23 -19.68 4.25 -40.80
N LYS A 24 -20.74 3.50 -41.16
CA LYS A 24 -20.61 2.12 -41.63
C LYS A 24 -19.95 2.05 -43.02
N THR A 25 -20.29 2.97 -43.93
CA THR A 25 -19.67 3.05 -45.27
C THR A 25 -18.23 3.53 -45.22
N ASN A 26 -17.84 4.41 -44.28
CA ASN A 26 -16.44 4.79 -44.09
C ASN A 26 -15.60 3.66 -43.47
N PHE A 27 -16.16 2.86 -42.55
CA PHE A 27 -15.45 1.74 -41.94
C PHE A 27 -15.30 0.53 -42.89
N GLU A 28 -16.29 0.28 -43.75
CA GLU A 28 -16.19 -0.73 -44.81
C GLU A 28 -15.24 -0.30 -45.94
N ASN A 29 -15.23 1.00 -46.32
CA ASN A 29 -14.26 1.53 -47.28
C ASN A 29 -12.81 1.50 -46.77
N ASP A 30 -12.56 1.66 -45.47
CA ASP A 30 -11.21 1.53 -44.90
C ASP A 30 -10.74 0.07 -44.80
N LYS A 31 -11.66 -0.88 -44.53
CA LYS A 31 -11.36 -2.32 -44.60
C LYS A 31 -11.03 -2.77 -46.01
N ASP A 32 -11.75 -2.27 -47.01
CA ASP A 32 -11.48 -2.61 -48.41
C ASP A 32 -10.25 -1.89 -48.97
N ARG A 33 -9.92 -0.68 -48.48
CA ARG A 33 -8.63 -0.02 -48.73
C ARG A 33 -7.46 -0.76 -48.08
N TYR A 34 -7.60 -1.24 -46.85
CA TYR A 34 -6.57 -2.07 -46.19
C TYR A 34 -6.39 -3.41 -46.91
N ARG A 35 -7.47 -4.04 -47.36
CA ARG A 35 -7.41 -5.28 -48.16
C ARG A 35 -6.84 -5.03 -49.55
N ALA A 36 -7.09 -3.86 -50.16
CA ALA A 36 -6.50 -3.48 -51.45
C ALA A 36 -5.01 -3.16 -51.30
N ILE A 37 -4.59 -2.46 -50.25
CA ILE A 37 -3.18 -2.19 -49.93
C ILE A 37 -2.47 -3.50 -49.57
N GLN A 38 -3.09 -4.41 -48.81
CA GLN A 38 -2.56 -5.76 -48.57
C GLN A 38 -2.47 -6.58 -49.85
N ARG A 39 -3.44 -6.51 -50.77
CA ARG A 39 -3.38 -7.23 -52.06
C ARG A 39 -2.35 -6.63 -53.01
N ILE A 40 -2.14 -5.31 -53.00
CA ILE A 40 -1.09 -4.64 -53.78
C ILE A 40 0.28 -4.92 -53.17
N ALA A 41 0.42 -4.91 -51.84
CA ALA A 41 1.63 -5.31 -51.13
C ALA A 41 1.96 -6.80 -51.37
N LEU A 42 0.98 -7.72 -51.28
CA LEU A 42 1.16 -9.14 -51.59
C LEU A 42 1.49 -9.38 -53.06
N ARG A 43 0.90 -8.62 -54.00
CA ARG A 43 1.24 -8.73 -55.44
C ARG A 43 2.63 -8.19 -55.75
N SER A 44 3.03 -7.10 -55.12
CA SER A 44 4.39 -6.54 -55.23
C SER A 44 5.43 -7.44 -54.55
N LEU A 45 5.11 -8.09 -53.44
CA LEU A 45 5.95 -9.11 -52.80
C LEU A 45 6.07 -10.36 -53.68
N CYS A 46 4.97 -10.87 -54.26
CA CYS A 46 5.02 -12.02 -55.18
C CYS A 46 5.91 -11.78 -56.40
N LEU A 47 5.92 -10.56 -56.97
CA LEU A 47 6.79 -10.22 -58.11
C LEU A 47 8.29 -10.15 -57.73
N VAL A 48 8.62 -9.86 -56.47
CA VAL A 48 10.00 -9.89 -55.96
C VAL A 48 10.43 -11.32 -55.59
N PHE A 49 9.51 -12.17 -55.11
CA PHE A 49 9.79 -13.56 -54.74
C PHE A 49 10.09 -14.49 -55.92
N VAL A 50 9.61 -14.19 -57.13
CA VAL A 50 9.86 -15.03 -58.33
C VAL A 50 11.32 -14.97 -58.81
N LYS A 51 12.13 -14.01 -58.35
CA LYS A 51 13.56 -13.89 -58.72
C LYS A 51 14.55 -14.13 -57.57
N MET A 52 14.07 -14.39 -56.35
CA MET A 52 14.94 -14.62 -55.19
C MET A 52 15.13 -16.12 -54.95
N GLY A 53 16.33 -16.63 -55.23
CA GLY A 53 16.69 -18.02 -54.94
C GLY A 53 16.46 -18.37 -53.46
N TRP A 54 16.11 -19.64 -53.18
CA TRP A 54 15.65 -20.15 -51.87
C TRP A 54 16.43 -19.65 -50.64
N LYS A 55 17.74 -19.41 -50.76
CA LYS A 55 18.56 -18.83 -49.67
C LYS A 55 18.10 -17.44 -49.22
N LYS A 56 17.59 -16.60 -50.13
CA LYS A 56 17.08 -15.25 -49.82
C LYS A 56 15.66 -15.27 -49.26
N ILE A 57 14.86 -16.29 -49.60
CA ILE A 57 13.54 -16.52 -49.02
C ILE A 57 13.68 -16.98 -47.56
N LEU A 58 14.61 -17.91 -47.29
CA LEU A 58 14.92 -18.32 -45.92
C LEU A 58 15.37 -17.14 -45.06
N LEU A 59 16.26 -16.28 -45.60
CA LEU A 59 16.75 -15.09 -44.89
C LEU A 59 15.62 -14.09 -44.58
N ALA A 60 14.70 -13.87 -45.52
CA ALA A 60 13.55 -12.99 -45.33
C ALA A 60 12.54 -13.56 -44.32
N VAL A 61 12.30 -14.87 -44.31
CA VAL A 61 11.43 -15.52 -43.33
C VAL A 61 12.07 -15.51 -41.93
N THR A 62 13.39 -15.69 -41.81
CA THR A 62 14.10 -15.51 -40.52
C THR A 62 14.13 -14.05 -40.04
N LEU A 63 14.21 -13.08 -40.97
CA LEU A 63 14.14 -11.65 -40.64
C LEU A 63 12.73 -11.21 -40.23
N ILE A 64 11.68 -11.76 -40.84
CA ILE A 64 10.29 -11.48 -40.47
C ILE A 64 9.92 -12.18 -39.15
N ALA A 65 10.38 -13.42 -38.94
CA ALA A 65 10.21 -14.12 -37.66
C ALA A 65 10.99 -13.46 -36.50
N GLY A 66 12.08 -12.74 -36.79
CA GLY A 66 12.85 -11.99 -35.79
C GLY A 66 12.20 -10.68 -35.33
N VAL A 67 11.14 -10.19 -35.99
CA VAL A 67 10.52 -8.88 -35.69
C VAL A 67 9.18 -9.02 -34.93
N THR A 68 8.66 -10.23 -34.74
CA THR A 68 7.41 -10.47 -33.99
C THR A 68 7.58 -11.36 -32.77
N ALA A 69 8.75 -11.34 -32.13
CA ALA A 69 8.82 -11.75 -30.73
C ALA A 69 8.08 -10.69 -29.91
N GLN A 70 6.77 -10.85 -29.71
CA GLN A 70 6.11 -10.12 -28.63
C GLN A 70 6.81 -10.54 -27.34
N ASN A 71 7.48 -9.59 -26.67
CA ASN A 71 8.06 -9.83 -25.36
C ASN A 71 6.91 -10.15 -24.41
N GLU A 72 6.66 -11.42 -24.16
CA GLU A 72 5.74 -11.86 -23.13
C GLU A 72 6.27 -11.42 -21.76
N PHE A 73 5.37 -11.05 -20.85
CA PHE A 73 5.73 -10.63 -19.50
C PHE A 73 5.07 -11.53 -18.46
N ARG A 74 5.89 -12.12 -17.59
CA ARG A 74 5.43 -12.95 -16.49
C ARG A 74 5.13 -12.11 -15.25
N VAL A 75 3.89 -12.10 -14.80
CA VAL A 75 3.48 -11.33 -13.62
C VAL A 75 3.02 -12.26 -12.50
N CYS A 76 3.51 -12.02 -11.29
CA CYS A 76 2.98 -12.70 -10.12
C CYS A 76 1.55 -12.29 -9.84
N VAL A 77 0.68 -13.27 -9.59
CA VAL A 77 -0.71 -13.05 -9.25
C VAL A 77 -1.14 -13.88 -8.05
N PRO A 78 -1.95 -13.34 -7.12
CA PRO A 78 -2.51 -14.14 -6.05
C PRO A 78 -3.50 -15.18 -6.61
N PRO A 79 -3.82 -16.26 -5.87
CA PRO A 79 -4.75 -17.30 -6.33
C PRO A 79 -6.15 -16.76 -6.65
N SER A 80 -6.58 -15.69 -5.97
CA SER A 80 -7.85 -15.01 -6.23
C SER A 80 -7.94 -14.35 -7.62
N PHE A 81 -6.79 -14.12 -8.28
CA PHE A 81 -6.70 -13.53 -9.62
C PHE A 81 -6.49 -14.59 -10.74
N ALA A 82 -6.34 -15.87 -10.38
CA ALA A 82 -6.01 -16.93 -11.34
C ALA A 82 -7.09 -17.16 -12.41
N SER A 83 -8.37 -17.00 -12.07
CA SER A 83 -9.47 -17.20 -13.04
C SER A 83 -9.56 -16.06 -14.06
N GLN A 84 -9.33 -14.82 -13.63
CA GLN A 84 -9.34 -13.65 -14.49
C GLN A 84 -8.12 -13.60 -15.42
N CYS A 85 -7.02 -14.25 -15.04
CA CYS A 85 -5.85 -14.41 -15.90
C CYS A 85 -6.14 -15.19 -17.20
N GLN A 86 -7.05 -16.17 -17.17
CA GLN A 86 -7.51 -16.85 -18.40
C GLN A 86 -8.24 -15.86 -19.35
N GLY A 87 -8.94 -14.89 -18.76
CA GLY A 87 -9.58 -13.79 -19.50
C GLY A 87 -8.58 -12.84 -20.16
N LEU A 88 -7.40 -12.62 -19.58
CA LEU A 88 -6.36 -11.80 -20.21
C LEU A 88 -5.81 -12.47 -21.48
N GLN A 89 -5.55 -13.77 -21.41
CA GLN A 89 -5.03 -14.53 -22.55
C GLN A 89 -6.02 -14.58 -23.72
N SER A 90 -7.32 -14.77 -23.43
CA SER A 90 -8.36 -14.77 -24.47
C SER A 90 -8.52 -13.41 -25.17
N LEU A 91 -8.11 -12.32 -24.53
CA LEU A 91 -8.07 -10.96 -25.08
C LEU A 91 -6.75 -10.63 -25.80
N GLY A 92 -5.86 -11.61 -26.00
CA GLY A 92 -4.59 -11.43 -26.71
C GLY A 92 -3.54 -10.65 -25.92
N SER A 93 -3.61 -10.70 -24.59
CA SER A 93 -2.62 -10.07 -23.71
C SER A 93 -1.24 -10.71 -23.85
N PRO A 94 -0.14 -9.93 -23.86
CA PRO A 94 1.22 -10.46 -23.75
C PRO A 94 1.59 -10.90 -22.32
N ILE A 95 0.65 -10.86 -21.38
CA ILE A 95 0.86 -11.23 -19.98
C ILE A 95 0.68 -12.74 -19.77
N ILE A 96 1.69 -13.35 -19.15
CA ILE A 96 1.60 -14.68 -18.56
C ILE A 96 1.46 -14.50 -17.05
N CYS A 97 0.42 -15.09 -16.47
CA CYS A 97 0.20 -15.02 -15.03
C CYS A 97 0.88 -16.19 -14.31
N ASP A 98 1.78 -15.87 -13.39
CA ASP A 98 2.38 -16.82 -12.46
C ASP A 98 1.62 -16.77 -11.14
N THR A 99 0.83 -17.80 -10.87
CA THR A 99 0.11 -17.88 -9.59
C THR A 99 1.08 -18.19 -8.46
N VAL A 100 1.08 -17.33 -7.44
CA VAL A 100 1.93 -17.42 -6.25
C VAL A 100 1.08 -17.63 -5.00
N GLU A 101 1.63 -18.32 -4.00
CA GLU A 101 0.92 -18.53 -2.73
C GLU A 101 0.81 -17.25 -1.90
N SER A 102 1.83 -16.40 -2.00
CA SER A 102 1.93 -15.14 -1.29
C SER A 102 2.79 -14.16 -2.07
N ARG A 103 2.77 -12.90 -1.67
CA ARG A 103 3.69 -11.92 -2.24
C ARG A 103 5.15 -12.24 -1.89
N LEU A 104 5.44 -12.90 -0.76
CA LEU A 104 6.79 -13.40 -0.45
C LEU A 104 7.25 -14.46 -1.46
N ASP A 105 6.37 -15.39 -1.85
CA ASP A 105 6.65 -16.33 -2.94
C ASP A 105 6.95 -15.57 -4.24
N CYS A 106 6.20 -14.50 -4.55
CA CYS A 106 6.54 -13.63 -5.68
C CYS A 106 7.94 -13.02 -5.56
N ILE A 107 8.32 -12.44 -4.40
CA ILE A 107 9.68 -11.90 -4.20
C ILE A 107 10.72 -12.97 -4.55
N MET A 108 10.55 -14.19 -4.02
CA MET A 108 11.46 -15.31 -4.26
C MET A 108 11.53 -15.70 -5.73
N ARG A 109 10.42 -15.66 -6.47
CA ARG A 109 10.35 -15.95 -7.91
C ARG A 109 11.00 -14.86 -8.77
N LEU A 110 10.82 -13.59 -8.42
CA LEU A 110 11.52 -12.49 -9.07
C LEU A 110 13.04 -12.69 -8.97
N ASN A 111 13.53 -13.06 -7.79
CA ASN A 111 14.96 -13.27 -7.57
C ASN A 111 15.55 -14.45 -8.35
N ARG A 112 14.73 -15.47 -8.63
CA ARG A 112 15.11 -16.62 -9.45
C ARG A 112 14.95 -16.36 -10.95
N GLY A 113 14.30 -15.25 -11.32
CA GLY A 113 13.93 -14.95 -12.71
C GLY A 113 12.76 -15.79 -13.23
N ASP A 114 11.98 -16.42 -12.33
CA ASP A 114 10.82 -17.24 -12.70
C ASP A 114 9.65 -16.36 -13.16
N SER A 115 9.57 -15.13 -12.61
CA SER A 115 8.60 -14.08 -12.95
C SER A 115 9.33 -12.77 -13.25
N ASP A 116 8.73 -11.90 -14.07
CA ASP A 116 9.34 -10.62 -14.49
C ASP A 116 8.99 -9.47 -13.55
N PHE A 117 7.76 -9.40 -13.05
CA PHE A 117 7.30 -8.33 -12.15
C PHE A 117 6.14 -8.73 -11.23
N GLY A 118 5.89 -7.93 -10.21
CA GLY A 118 4.81 -8.10 -9.25
C GLY A 118 4.40 -6.79 -8.58
N VAL A 119 3.31 -6.83 -7.81
CA VAL A 119 2.81 -5.69 -7.03
C VAL A 119 2.97 -5.95 -5.54
N PHE A 120 3.59 -5.00 -4.85
CA PHE A 120 3.98 -5.11 -3.45
C PHE A 120 3.38 -3.97 -2.64
N SER A 121 2.85 -4.33 -1.46
CA SER A 121 2.34 -3.38 -0.48
C SER A 121 3.48 -2.55 0.11
N GLU A 122 3.10 -1.50 0.85
CA GLU A 122 4.03 -0.60 1.51
C GLU A 122 4.98 -1.34 2.46
N GLU A 123 4.49 -2.32 3.22
CA GLU A 123 5.33 -3.10 4.15
C GLU A 123 6.24 -4.10 3.43
N GLU A 124 5.80 -4.64 2.30
CA GLU A 124 6.64 -5.52 1.48
C GLU A 124 7.74 -4.74 0.78
N MET A 125 7.49 -3.48 0.41
CA MET A 125 8.54 -2.58 -0.08
C MET A 125 9.61 -2.35 0.99
N VAL A 126 9.20 -2.14 2.25
CA VAL A 126 10.13 -2.02 3.38
C VAL A 126 10.91 -3.33 3.60
N LEU A 127 10.24 -4.49 3.51
CA LEU A 127 10.89 -5.79 3.58
C LEU A 127 11.94 -5.98 2.48
N MET A 128 11.60 -5.68 1.22
CA MET A 128 12.55 -5.73 0.10
C MET A 128 13.72 -4.78 0.29
N ALA A 129 13.45 -3.56 0.75
CA ALA A 129 14.49 -2.56 0.98
C ALA A 129 15.55 -3.05 1.97
N HIS A 130 15.14 -3.83 2.98
CA HIS A 130 16.07 -4.37 3.97
C HIS A 130 16.77 -5.64 3.50
N ASN A 131 16.02 -6.60 2.96
CA ASN A 131 16.55 -7.91 2.63
C ASN A 131 17.27 -7.92 1.27
N GLN A 132 16.82 -7.10 0.33
CA GLN A 132 17.19 -7.13 -1.08
C GLN A 132 17.18 -5.73 -1.70
N PRO A 133 17.99 -4.79 -1.17
CA PRO A 133 17.92 -3.37 -1.54
C PRO A 133 18.16 -3.09 -3.02
N ASN A 134 18.85 -3.98 -3.74
CA ASN A 134 19.33 -3.75 -5.09
C ASN A 134 18.99 -4.85 -6.11
N ASP A 135 18.36 -5.96 -5.69
CA ASP A 135 18.16 -7.14 -6.53
C ASP A 135 17.11 -6.88 -7.62
N ASN A 136 16.10 -6.07 -7.26
CA ASN A 136 14.97 -5.70 -8.11
C ASN A 136 14.90 -4.18 -8.31
N ARG A 137 13.99 -3.73 -9.17
CA ARG A 137 13.80 -2.31 -9.53
C ARG A 137 12.34 -1.92 -9.41
N VAL A 138 12.10 -0.79 -8.77
CA VAL A 138 10.77 -0.19 -8.70
C VAL A 138 10.48 0.49 -10.03
N VAL A 139 9.43 0.06 -10.72
CA VAL A 139 9.07 0.60 -12.05
C VAL A 139 7.96 1.64 -11.97
N ALA A 140 7.09 1.54 -10.96
CA ALA A 140 6.02 2.50 -10.72
C ALA A 140 5.55 2.47 -9.27
N SER A 141 5.25 3.64 -8.71
CA SER A 141 4.53 3.82 -7.45
C SER A 141 3.02 3.70 -7.69
N ILE A 142 2.28 3.04 -6.80
CA ILE A 142 0.82 2.96 -6.80
C ILE A 142 0.28 3.93 -5.73
N LYS A 143 -0.57 4.86 -6.14
CA LYS A 143 -1.08 5.96 -5.32
C LYS A 143 -2.59 6.02 -5.40
N ASP A 144 -3.22 6.65 -4.41
CA ASP A 144 -4.60 7.13 -4.55
C ASP A 144 -4.63 8.34 -5.49
N ILE A 145 -5.61 8.41 -6.39
CA ILE A 145 -5.81 9.52 -7.33
C ILE A 145 -5.95 10.89 -6.65
N LEU A 146 -6.46 10.92 -5.42
CA LEU A 146 -6.59 12.12 -4.61
C LEU A 146 -5.31 12.47 -3.84
N SER A 147 -4.35 11.54 -3.80
CA SER A 147 -3.09 11.75 -3.11
C SER A 147 -2.03 12.36 -4.02
N ASN A 148 -1.52 13.52 -3.62
CA ASN A 148 -0.37 14.18 -4.23
C ASN A 148 0.87 14.13 -3.31
N GLY A 149 0.84 13.31 -2.27
CA GLY A 149 1.92 13.18 -1.29
C GLY A 149 3.13 12.40 -1.82
N SER A 150 4.32 12.75 -1.34
CA SER A 150 5.55 11.98 -1.60
C SER A 150 5.55 10.61 -0.92
N TYR A 151 4.71 10.42 0.11
CA TYR A 151 4.63 9.23 0.95
C TYR A 151 3.19 8.73 1.01
N ALA A 152 3.00 7.42 1.23
CA ALA A 152 1.68 6.83 1.41
C ALA A 152 0.94 7.47 2.58
N PHE A 153 1.67 7.69 3.67
CA PHE A 153 1.28 8.54 4.78
C PHE A 153 2.53 8.89 5.60
N GLU A 154 2.34 9.83 6.52
CA GLU A 154 3.31 10.13 7.57
C GLU A 154 2.63 9.97 8.93
N ALA A 155 3.28 9.29 9.88
CA ALA A 155 2.77 9.19 11.24
C ALA A 155 3.50 10.18 12.15
N VAL A 156 2.72 10.96 12.91
CA VAL A 156 3.19 12.09 13.70
C VAL A 156 2.64 12.02 15.11
N ALA A 157 3.38 12.57 16.07
CA ALA A 157 2.88 12.78 17.43
C ALA A 157 2.42 14.24 17.59
N VAL A 158 1.15 14.45 17.91
CA VAL A 158 0.59 15.78 18.21
C VAL A 158 0.53 15.95 19.72
N VAL A 159 1.18 17.00 20.22
CA VAL A 159 1.29 17.36 21.64
C VAL A 159 0.80 18.79 21.86
N PRO A 160 0.47 19.19 23.11
CA PRO A 160 0.25 20.59 23.43
C PRO A 160 1.48 21.44 23.08
N ALA A 161 1.28 22.67 22.61
CA ALA A 161 2.39 23.57 22.26
C ALA A 161 3.28 23.92 23.47
N SER A 162 2.77 23.75 24.69
CA SER A 162 3.50 23.91 25.96
C SER A 162 4.29 22.68 26.39
N HIS A 163 4.34 21.63 25.57
CA HIS A 163 5.07 20.39 25.88
C HIS A 163 6.56 20.67 26.14
N THR A 164 7.15 19.95 27.08
CA THR A 164 8.58 20.05 27.41
C THR A 164 9.15 18.66 27.70
N GLY A 165 10.48 18.51 27.65
CA GLY A 165 11.14 17.23 27.98
C GLY A 165 11.17 16.20 26.84
N GLY A 166 10.83 16.59 25.61
CA GLY A 166 10.92 15.71 24.44
C GLY A 166 10.12 14.42 24.59
N LEU A 167 10.70 13.28 24.18
CA LEU A 167 10.05 11.97 24.30
C LEU A 167 9.82 11.52 25.74
N GLU A 168 10.79 11.74 26.65
CA GLU A 168 10.62 11.39 28.08
C GLU A 168 9.57 12.27 28.77
N GLY A 169 9.34 13.48 28.26
CA GLY A 169 8.24 14.34 28.70
C GLY A 169 6.86 13.73 28.49
N LEU A 170 6.72 12.68 27.66
CA LEU A 170 5.48 11.92 27.50
C LEU A 170 5.18 11.02 28.70
N ARG A 171 6.14 10.79 29.59
CA ARG A 171 5.95 9.98 30.79
C ARG A 171 4.90 10.63 31.70
N GLY A 172 3.92 9.83 32.14
CA GLY A 172 2.80 10.28 32.95
C GLY A 172 1.74 11.07 32.17
N MET A 173 1.96 11.39 30.90
CA MET A 173 0.94 12.00 30.05
C MET A 173 -0.17 11.01 29.69
N LYS A 174 -1.28 11.55 29.21
CA LYS A 174 -2.43 10.84 28.68
C LYS A 174 -2.22 10.56 27.18
N TYR A 175 -2.41 9.31 26.75
CA TYR A 175 -2.13 8.91 25.38
C TYR A 175 -3.39 8.53 24.58
N CYS A 176 -3.58 9.11 23.41
CA CYS A 176 -4.64 8.74 22.47
C CYS A 176 -4.05 8.06 21.23
N HIS A 177 -4.27 6.76 21.09
CA HIS A 177 -3.77 5.93 20.00
C HIS A 177 -4.92 5.59 19.02
N PRO A 178 -4.71 5.63 17.70
CA PRO A 178 -5.76 5.43 16.68
C PRO A 178 -6.40 4.05 16.80
N GLY A 179 -5.60 3.02 16.99
CA GLY A 179 -6.05 1.68 17.36
C GLY A 179 -5.15 0.62 16.77
N LEU A 180 -5.13 -0.57 17.35
CA LEU A 180 -4.48 -1.76 16.78
C LEU A 180 -5.44 -2.57 15.89
N ASP A 181 -6.69 -2.12 15.77
CA ASP A 181 -7.72 -2.67 14.89
C ASP A 181 -7.76 -1.99 13.51
N GLU A 182 -6.74 -1.17 13.19
CA GLU A 182 -6.65 -0.51 11.89
C GLU A 182 -6.66 -1.55 10.77
N THR A 183 -7.65 -1.43 9.88
CA THR A 183 -7.90 -2.40 8.82
C THR A 183 -7.07 -2.12 7.58
N GLU A 184 -6.53 -0.90 7.46
CA GLU A 184 -5.62 -0.53 6.40
C GLU A 184 -4.26 -1.21 6.63
N ALA A 185 -3.89 -2.17 5.77
CA ALA A 185 -2.67 -2.96 5.90
C ALA A 185 -1.37 -2.13 6.02
N ARG A 186 -1.39 -0.88 5.53
CA ARG A 186 -0.29 0.08 5.63
C ARG A 186 -0.04 0.60 7.06
N TRP A 187 -0.99 0.44 7.98
CA TRP A 187 -0.85 0.70 9.41
C TRP A 187 -0.49 -0.59 10.16
N SER A 188 0.67 -1.16 9.84
CA SER A 188 1.14 -2.37 10.53
C SER A 188 1.32 -2.13 12.04
N PRO A 189 1.34 -3.20 12.86
CA PRO A 189 1.70 -3.07 14.27
C PRO A 189 3.03 -2.35 14.49
N ARG A 190 4.01 -2.51 13.58
CA ARG A 190 5.26 -1.75 13.62
C ARG A 190 5.03 -0.24 13.53
N VAL A 191 4.24 0.21 12.56
CA VAL A 191 3.90 1.63 12.38
C VAL A 191 3.17 2.17 13.61
N LEU A 192 2.11 1.45 14.04
CA LEU A 192 1.25 1.88 15.14
C LEU A 192 2.02 1.99 16.47
N LYS A 193 2.93 1.05 16.72
CA LYS A 193 3.75 1.01 17.94
C LYS A 193 5.05 1.82 17.84
N THR A 194 5.29 2.58 16.76
CA THR A 194 6.56 3.28 16.56
C THR A 194 6.81 4.31 17.67
N LEU A 195 5.82 5.15 18.00
CA LEU A 195 5.97 6.14 19.09
C LEU A 195 6.13 5.46 20.45
N GLU A 196 5.41 4.36 20.70
CA GLU A 196 5.50 3.56 21.92
C GLU A 196 6.93 3.02 22.12
N ARG A 197 7.54 2.49 21.06
CA ARG A 197 8.95 2.04 21.07
C ARG A 197 9.91 3.20 21.29
N ALA A 198 9.71 4.33 20.61
CA ALA A 198 10.59 5.49 20.73
C ALA A 198 10.56 6.14 22.13
N ALA A 199 9.37 6.31 22.70
CA ALA A 199 9.16 7.01 23.97
C ALA A 199 9.25 6.07 25.18
N ALA A 200 8.43 5.02 25.22
CA ALA A 200 8.34 4.12 26.36
C ALA A 200 9.39 2.98 26.31
N ARG A 201 10.13 2.85 25.21
CA ARG A 201 11.21 1.86 25.03
C ARG A 201 10.72 0.43 25.23
N THR A 202 9.54 0.12 24.69
CA THR A 202 8.90 -1.20 24.76
C THR A 202 9.69 -2.32 24.09
N ASP A 203 10.75 -1.99 23.34
CA ASP A 203 11.69 -2.92 22.72
C ASP A 203 12.94 -3.20 23.59
N ARG A 204 13.20 -2.40 24.63
CA ARG A 204 14.39 -2.52 25.50
C ARG A 204 14.05 -2.89 26.93
N CYS A 205 12.87 -2.49 27.41
CA CYS A 205 12.34 -2.79 28.74
C CYS A 205 13.38 -2.69 29.88
N PRO A 206 14.05 -1.53 30.05
CA PRO A 206 15.22 -1.41 30.93
C PRO A 206 14.94 -1.70 32.41
N ASP A 207 13.68 -1.55 32.84
CA ASP A 207 13.29 -1.59 34.26
C ASP A 207 12.25 -2.69 34.58
N MET A 208 12.18 -3.75 33.76
CA MET A 208 11.15 -4.80 33.90
C MET A 208 11.74 -6.21 34.10
N ASP A 209 11.20 -6.96 35.06
CA ASP A 209 11.38 -8.42 35.12
C ASP A 209 10.57 -9.09 33.99
N THR A 210 11.29 -9.71 33.06
CA THR A 210 10.74 -10.36 31.87
C THR A 210 10.54 -11.87 32.04
N ASN A 211 10.91 -12.44 33.20
CA ASN A 211 10.78 -13.87 33.44
C ASN A 211 9.32 -14.32 33.46
N GLY A 212 9.01 -15.36 32.67
CA GLY A 212 7.68 -15.96 32.61
C GLY A 212 6.61 -15.13 31.89
N LYS A 213 6.96 -13.97 31.32
CA LYS A 213 6.01 -13.09 30.62
C LYS A 213 6.11 -13.23 29.11
N THR A 214 5.02 -12.91 28.42
CA THR A 214 5.00 -12.81 26.96
C THR A 214 5.45 -11.43 26.49
N ALA A 215 5.76 -11.27 25.21
CA ALA A 215 6.12 -9.97 24.64
C ALA A 215 4.97 -8.96 24.76
N GLU A 216 3.74 -9.43 24.54
CA GLU A 216 2.52 -8.63 24.64
C GLU A 216 2.28 -8.15 26.07
N GLU A 217 2.49 -9.01 27.07
CA GLU A 217 2.36 -8.62 28.48
C GLU A 217 3.41 -7.58 28.88
N ILE A 218 4.66 -7.78 28.46
CA ILE A 218 5.77 -6.85 28.74
C ILE A 218 5.50 -5.48 28.09
N GLU A 219 5.04 -5.47 26.83
CA GLU A 219 4.67 -4.26 26.11
C GLU A 219 3.58 -3.48 26.86
N VAL A 220 2.46 -4.15 27.17
CA VAL A 220 1.30 -3.54 27.83
C VAL A 220 1.67 -3.06 29.24
N GLN A 221 2.42 -3.85 30.01
CA GLN A 221 2.87 -3.44 31.35
C GLN A 221 3.81 -2.23 31.29
N THR A 222 4.69 -2.16 30.29
CA THR A 222 5.63 -1.04 30.09
C THR A 222 4.85 0.23 29.79
N LEU A 223 3.89 0.16 28.86
CA LEU A 223 3.03 1.29 28.49
C LEU A 223 2.16 1.75 29.66
N ASN A 224 1.58 0.82 30.42
CA ASN A 224 0.78 1.12 31.60
C ASN A 224 1.58 1.82 32.70
N SER A 225 2.88 1.54 32.79
CA SER A 225 3.79 2.17 33.77
C SER A 225 4.33 3.51 33.27
N PHE A 226 4.42 3.69 31.94
CA PHE A 226 4.94 4.89 31.32
C PHE A 226 3.88 6.00 31.18
N PHE A 227 2.65 5.66 30.75
CA PHE A 227 1.56 6.62 30.58
C PHE A 227 0.66 6.69 31.82
N GLY A 228 0.15 7.89 32.13
CA GLY A 228 -0.77 8.08 33.26
C GLY A 228 -2.17 7.53 32.98
N ALA A 229 -2.61 7.61 31.73
CA ALA A 229 -3.85 7.05 31.21
C ALA A 229 -3.75 6.94 29.67
N ALA A 230 -4.54 6.08 29.04
CA ALA A 230 -4.60 6.05 27.59
C ALA A 230 -5.98 5.62 27.06
N CYS A 231 -6.17 5.85 25.76
CA CYS A 231 -7.01 5.01 24.93
C CYS A 231 -6.13 4.34 23.88
N ARG A 232 -6.00 3.01 24.02
CA ARG A 232 -5.29 2.14 23.08
C ARG A 232 -6.23 1.04 22.59
N PRO A 233 -7.14 1.36 21.66
CA PRO A 233 -8.20 0.44 21.27
C PRO A 233 -7.68 -0.68 20.36
N GLY A 234 -8.48 -1.75 20.25
CA GLY A 234 -8.20 -2.90 19.39
C GLY A 234 -7.54 -4.08 20.14
N PRO A 235 -7.09 -5.11 19.42
CA PRO A 235 -6.48 -6.30 20.02
C PRO A 235 -5.04 -6.03 20.46
N TRP A 236 -4.72 -6.31 21.72
CA TRP A 236 -3.36 -6.31 22.27
C TRP A 236 -2.68 -7.68 22.12
N SER A 237 -3.48 -8.72 21.91
CA SER A 237 -3.03 -10.09 21.64
C SER A 237 -3.87 -10.70 20.51
N ALA A 238 -3.25 -11.58 19.71
CA ALA A 238 -3.96 -12.38 18.71
C ALA A 238 -4.89 -13.42 19.37
N ASN A 239 -4.65 -13.78 20.63
CA ASN A 239 -5.53 -14.65 21.42
C ASN A 239 -6.51 -13.78 22.23
N SER A 240 -7.81 -13.92 21.95
CA SER A 240 -8.86 -13.10 22.57
C SER A 240 -8.98 -13.28 24.08
N SER A 241 -8.68 -14.46 24.63
CA SER A 241 -8.69 -14.67 26.09
C SER A 241 -7.51 -13.97 26.76
N VAL A 242 -6.32 -14.00 26.14
CA VAL A 242 -5.15 -13.26 26.62
C VAL A 242 -5.37 -11.75 26.48
N ASP A 243 -5.99 -11.30 25.38
CA ASP A 243 -6.35 -9.89 25.18
C ASP A 243 -7.28 -9.37 26.29
N ALA A 244 -8.34 -10.12 26.59
CA ALA A 244 -9.29 -9.77 27.64
C ALA A 244 -8.62 -9.75 29.04
N ASP A 245 -7.75 -10.71 29.33
CA ASP A 245 -6.97 -10.74 30.58
C ASP A 245 -6.06 -9.51 30.70
N LEU A 246 -5.30 -9.19 29.65
CA LEU A 246 -4.41 -8.03 29.64
C LEU A 246 -5.20 -6.72 29.86
N LYS A 247 -6.33 -6.55 29.17
CA LYS A 247 -7.19 -5.37 29.36
C LYS A 247 -7.77 -5.27 30.77
N SER A 248 -8.11 -6.40 31.37
CA SER A 248 -8.57 -6.45 32.77
C SER A 248 -7.46 -6.07 33.76
N ARG A 249 -6.21 -6.47 33.49
CA ARG A 249 -5.06 -6.19 34.39
C ARG A 249 -4.49 -4.79 34.22
N PHE A 250 -4.62 -4.21 33.03
CA PHE A 250 -4.06 -2.89 32.69
C PHE A 250 -5.14 -1.91 32.18
N PRO A 251 -6.20 -1.64 32.98
CA PRO A 251 -7.35 -0.84 32.53
C PRO A 251 -7.00 0.62 32.25
N ASN A 252 -5.89 1.15 32.79
CA ASN A 252 -5.47 2.54 32.55
C ASN A 252 -5.25 2.81 31.07
N LEU A 253 -4.80 1.81 30.29
CA LEU A 253 -4.59 1.95 28.85
C LEU A 253 -5.87 2.05 28.02
N CYS A 254 -7.03 1.85 28.66
CA CYS A 254 -8.36 1.94 28.06
C CYS A 254 -9.23 3.05 28.65
N SER A 255 -8.77 3.68 29.73
CA SER A 255 -9.55 4.63 30.52
C SER A 255 -10.03 5.87 29.75
N LEU A 256 -9.41 6.20 28.61
CA LEU A 256 -9.80 7.34 27.77
C LEU A 256 -10.65 6.95 26.55
N CYS A 257 -10.94 5.66 26.34
CA CYS A 257 -11.68 5.21 25.15
C CYS A 257 -13.17 5.55 25.17
N GLY A 258 -13.68 6.03 26.31
CA GLY A 258 -15.10 6.28 26.56
C GLY A 258 -15.73 5.15 27.37
N SER A 259 -17.06 5.10 27.38
CA SER A 259 -17.83 4.21 28.26
C SER A 259 -17.85 2.72 27.84
N ASN A 260 -17.26 2.35 26.70
CA ASN A 260 -17.20 0.95 26.27
C ASN A 260 -16.20 0.15 27.12
N GLY A 261 -16.70 -0.84 27.86
CA GLY A 261 -15.87 -1.64 28.78
C GLY A 261 -14.88 -2.60 28.13
N ASP A 262 -14.94 -2.84 26.81
CA ASP A 262 -14.09 -3.82 26.10
C ASP A 262 -12.86 -3.20 25.40
N CYS A 263 -12.77 -1.86 25.36
CA CYS A 263 -11.66 -1.15 24.71
C CYS A 263 -11.42 -1.59 23.26
N SER A 264 -12.46 -2.08 22.57
CA SER A 264 -12.34 -2.51 21.17
C SER A 264 -12.27 -1.32 20.22
N LYS A 265 -12.83 -0.18 20.63
CA LYS A 265 -12.96 1.04 19.82
C LYS A 265 -13.13 2.27 20.68
N TYR A 266 -12.95 3.44 20.08
CA TYR A 266 -13.44 4.70 20.67
C TYR A 266 -14.97 4.71 20.76
N SER A 267 -15.47 5.21 21.88
CA SER A 267 -16.88 5.50 22.16
C SER A 267 -17.05 6.88 22.79
N ILE A 268 -16.14 7.80 22.49
CA ILE A 268 -16.17 9.19 22.93
C ILE A 268 -17.20 9.98 22.13
N ASP A 269 -17.72 11.06 22.71
CA ASP A 269 -18.58 11.99 21.99
C ASP A 269 -17.74 12.80 20.99
N MET A 270 -18.01 12.61 19.70
CA MET A 270 -17.39 13.38 18.63
C MET A 270 -18.07 14.74 18.43
N GLY A 271 -19.22 15.00 19.07
CA GLY A 271 -20.04 16.17 18.82
C GLY A 271 -20.64 16.16 17.40
N PRO A 272 -20.92 17.34 16.81
CA PRO A 272 -21.64 17.41 15.54
C PRO A 272 -20.82 16.84 14.38
N ASN A 273 -21.52 16.31 13.37
CA ASN A 273 -20.91 15.93 12.10
C ASN A 273 -20.48 17.18 11.33
N ILE A 274 -19.23 17.16 10.85
CA ILE A 274 -18.65 18.24 10.04
C ILE A 274 -18.47 17.71 8.62
N ALA A 275 -18.90 18.49 7.62
CA ALA A 275 -18.75 18.10 6.22
C ALA A 275 -17.28 17.81 5.88
N ASN A 276 -17.04 16.75 5.11
CA ASN A 276 -15.71 16.27 4.69
C ASN A 276 -14.79 15.81 5.84
N VAL A 277 -15.36 15.50 7.01
CA VAL A 277 -14.63 14.89 8.13
C VAL A 277 -15.38 13.62 8.55
N ASP A 278 -14.69 12.47 8.49
CA ASP A 278 -15.26 11.21 8.96
C ASP A 278 -15.03 11.06 10.48
N ASN A 279 -16.12 11.15 11.25
CA ASN A 279 -16.10 10.97 12.70
C ASN A 279 -15.88 9.50 13.12
N ASN A 280 -15.97 8.53 12.20
CA ASN A 280 -15.65 7.13 12.45
C ASN A 280 -14.18 6.80 12.22
N ASN A 281 -13.40 7.70 11.63
CA ASN A 281 -11.99 7.50 11.39
C ASN A 281 -11.21 7.52 12.71
N ARG A 282 -10.41 6.48 12.95
CA ARG A 282 -9.61 6.25 14.16
C ARG A 282 -8.63 7.37 14.49
N HIS A 283 -7.98 7.96 13.49
CA HIS A 283 -7.05 9.07 13.68
C HIS A 283 -7.78 10.36 14.08
N ILE A 284 -8.96 10.61 13.49
CA ILE A 284 -9.83 11.73 13.87
C ILE A 284 -10.35 11.54 15.31
N GLN A 285 -10.73 10.32 15.68
CA GLN A 285 -11.14 9.98 17.05
C GLN A 285 -9.99 10.13 18.06
N ALA A 286 -8.76 9.74 17.72
CA ALA A 286 -7.60 9.92 18.58
C ALA A 286 -7.27 11.41 18.80
N LEU A 287 -7.38 12.25 17.77
CA LEU A 287 -7.24 13.70 17.89
C LEU A 287 -8.34 14.33 18.75
N GLU A 288 -9.57 13.82 18.64
CA GLU A 288 -10.68 14.25 19.48
C GLU A 288 -10.53 13.79 20.94
N CYS A 289 -10.03 12.58 21.18
CA CYS A 289 -9.62 12.09 22.49
C CYS A 289 -8.60 13.03 23.13
N MET A 290 -7.61 13.47 22.35
CA MET A 290 -6.60 14.41 22.82
C MET A 290 -7.20 15.75 23.19
N ARG A 291 -8.08 16.30 22.33
CA ARG A 291 -8.75 17.58 22.57
C ARG A 291 -9.64 17.54 23.81
N SER A 292 -10.46 16.49 23.94
CA SER A 292 -11.52 16.41 24.97
C SER A 292 -11.01 16.09 26.37
N ASN A 293 -9.80 15.55 26.50
CA ASN A 293 -9.20 15.24 27.80
C ASN A 293 -8.30 16.36 28.34
N GLU A 294 -8.11 17.43 27.55
CA GLU A 294 -7.27 18.63 27.79
C GLU A 294 -5.91 18.29 28.44
N ASN A 295 -5.22 19.27 29.03
CA ASN A 295 -3.98 19.17 29.83
C ASN A 295 -3.23 17.82 29.85
N ASN A 296 -1.98 17.83 29.38
CA ASN A 296 -1.08 16.67 29.37
C ASN A 296 -1.59 15.48 28.53
N THR A 297 -2.38 15.72 27.48
CA THR A 297 -2.82 14.67 26.54
C THR A 297 -2.17 14.85 25.17
N PHE A 298 -1.77 13.75 24.52
CA PHE A 298 -1.20 13.75 23.18
C PHE A 298 -1.76 12.60 22.33
N ALA A 299 -1.60 12.70 21.01
CA ALA A 299 -2.06 11.68 20.05
C ALA A 299 -0.96 11.28 19.06
N TYR A 300 -1.01 10.03 18.58
CA TYR A 300 -0.14 9.54 17.52
C TYR A 300 -0.96 9.17 16.30
N VAL A 301 -0.86 9.90 15.18
CA VAL A 301 -1.84 9.82 14.09
C VAL A 301 -1.24 10.07 12.72
N ALA A 302 -1.99 9.79 11.66
CA ALA A 302 -1.62 10.17 10.30
C ALA A 302 -1.64 11.70 10.10
N TRP A 303 -0.60 12.24 9.46
CA TRP A 303 -0.50 13.66 9.14
C TRP A 303 -1.68 14.18 8.33
N GLN A 304 -2.19 13.40 7.37
CA GLN A 304 -3.38 13.76 6.59
C GLN A 304 -4.60 14.06 7.49
N HIS A 305 -4.77 13.32 8.58
CA HIS A 305 -5.88 13.50 9.51
C HIS A 305 -5.63 14.65 10.48
N VAL A 306 -4.38 14.94 10.83
CA VAL A 306 -4.00 16.18 11.54
C VAL A 306 -4.42 17.41 10.72
N ARG A 307 -4.11 17.42 9.42
CA ARG A 307 -4.50 18.51 8.52
C ARG A 307 -6.02 18.66 8.43
N THR A 308 -6.75 17.59 8.17
CA THR A 308 -8.21 17.62 8.13
C THR A 308 -8.80 18.10 9.45
N TYR A 309 -8.30 17.61 10.57
CA TYR A 309 -8.79 17.97 11.90
C TYR A 309 -8.53 19.46 12.22
N PHE A 310 -7.32 19.97 12.02
CA PHE A 310 -6.96 21.35 12.37
C PHE A 310 -7.22 22.39 11.28
N ASN A 311 -7.56 22.01 10.05
CA ASN A 311 -7.98 22.95 9.01
C ASN A 311 -9.51 23.04 8.88
N VAL A 312 -10.21 21.91 9.07
CA VAL A 312 -11.66 21.82 8.83
C VAL A 312 -12.43 21.71 10.13
N ARG A 313 -12.09 20.72 10.97
CA ARG A 313 -12.91 20.38 12.14
C ARG A 313 -12.77 21.37 13.29
N ASN A 314 -11.53 21.67 13.67
CA ASN A 314 -11.18 22.44 14.86
C ASN A 314 -10.08 23.49 14.55
N PRO A 315 -10.30 24.43 13.62
CA PRO A 315 -9.25 25.35 13.17
C PRO A 315 -8.80 26.39 14.20
N ARG A 316 -9.65 26.68 15.20
CA ARG A 316 -9.39 27.71 16.22
C ARG A 316 -8.37 27.28 17.28
N ILE A 317 -8.25 25.98 17.55
CA ILE A 317 -7.36 25.45 18.60
C ILE A 317 -5.99 25.03 18.06
N ARG A 318 -5.80 25.06 16.74
CA ARG A 318 -4.59 24.60 16.05
C ARG A 318 -3.30 25.16 16.66
N GLY A 319 -3.28 26.47 16.94
CA GLY A 319 -2.10 27.14 17.52
C GLY A 319 -1.74 26.68 18.94
N SER A 320 -2.63 25.95 19.62
CA SER A 320 -2.39 25.36 20.94
C SER A 320 -1.64 24.03 20.88
N TYR A 321 -1.29 23.53 19.69
CA TYR A 321 -0.65 22.23 19.49
C TYR A 321 0.62 22.35 18.62
N ALA A 322 1.48 21.35 18.78
CA ALA A 322 2.71 21.18 18.02
C ALA A 322 2.90 19.70 17.65
N LEU A 323 3.74 19.44 16.65
CA LEU A 323 4.30 18.12 16.43
C LEU A 323 5.51 17.92 17.33
N LEU A 324 5.58 16.76 17.99
CA LEU A 324 6.79 16.27 18.64
C LEU A 324 7.59 15.45 17.62
N CYS A 325 8.87 15.77 17.46
CA CYS A 325 9.77 15.08 16.54
C CYS A 325 10.60 14.01 17.26
N GLU A 326 11.20 13.09 16.50
CA GLU A 326 12.06 12.01 17.04
C GLU A 326 13.27 12.55 17.82
N ASP A 327 13.80 13.71 17.44
CA ASP A 327 14.90 14.39 18.12
C ASP A 327 14.47 15.13 19.41
N GLY A 328 13.18 15.04 19.77
CA GLY A 328 12.59 15.71 20.93
C GLY A 328 12.22 17.18 20.70
N SER A 329 12.49 17.74 19.51
CA SER A 329 12.11 19.11 19.17
C SER A 329 10.60 19.24 18.90
N LEU A 330 10.09 20.47 19.01
CA LEU A 330 8.70 20.81 18.69
C LEU A 330 8.60 21.61 17.39
N ARG A 331 7.61 21.28 16.57
CA ARG A 331 7.22 22.04 15.38
C ARG A 331 5.78 22.54 15.54
N PRO A 332 5.56 23.86 15.74
CA PRO A 332 4.22 24.40 15.91
C PRO A 332 3.30 24.08 14.73
N LEU A 333 2.02 23.79 15.02
CA LEU A 333 1.02 23.62 13.95
C LEU A 333 0.54 24.99 13.46
N THR A 334 1.30 25.63 12.57
CA THR A 334 0.88 26.88 11.91
C THR A 334 -0.06 26.61 10.73
N VAL A 335 -0.63 27.67 10.16
CA VAL A 335 -1.45 27.58 8.93
C VAL A 335 -0.63 27.04 7.77
N GLU A 336 0.59 27.53 7.64
CA GLU A 336 1.53 27.13 6.59
C GLU A 336 1.90 25.65 6.76
N ALA A 337 2.18 25.22 7.99
CA ALA A 337 2.49 23.83 8.29
C ALA A 337 1.33 22.91 7.89
N THR A 338 0.09 23.18 8.34
CA THR A 338 -1.06 22.29 8.05
C THR A 338 -1.57 22.37 6.61
N ASN A 339 -1.16 23.37 5.84
CA ASN A 339 -1.45 23.42 4.40
C ASN A 339 -0.48 22.57 3.57
N SER A 340 0.73 22.31 4.07
CA SER A 340 1.69 21.41 3.43
C SER A 340 1.21 19.95 3.44
N ASN A 341 1.38 19.25 2.32
CA ASN A 341 1.13 17.80 2.25
C ASN A 341 2.22 16.97 2.95
N VAL A 342 3.37 17.59 3.25
CA VAL A 342 4.48 16.96 3.95
C VAL A 342 4.57 17.53 5.35
N SER A 343 4.67 16.65 6.34
CA SER A 343 4.81 17.02 7.75
C SER A 343 6.17 17.68 8.01
N PRO A 344 6.24 18.70 8.89
CA PRO A 344 7.52 19.27 9.34
C PRO A 344 8.48 18.25 9.94
N CYS A 345 7.94 17.24 10.62
CA CYS A 345 8.65 16.05 11.09
C CYS A 345 7.65 14.91 11.31
N SER A 346 8.14 13.67 11.28
CA SER A 346 7.35 12.46 11.45
C SER A 346 8.21 11.32 12.02
N PHE A 347 7.56 10.38 12.69
CA PHE A 347 8.17 9.12 13.16
C PHE A 347 8.20 8.05 12.06
N VAL A 348 7.30 8.21 11.09
CA VAL A 348 7.14 7.27 9.98
C VAL A 348 6.91 8.07 8.72
N ARG A 349 7.68 7.76 7.68
CA ARG A 349 7.39 8.11 6.29
C ARG A 349 7.23 6.83 5.49
N GLN A 350 5.99 6.41 5.31
CA GLN A 350 5.70 5.15 4.64
C GLN A 350 5.86 5.33 3.12
N PRO A 351 6.68 4.51 2.44
CA PRO A 351 6.74 4.54 0.98
C PRO A 351 5.39 4.11 0.39
N TRP A 352 5.13 4.44 -0.87
CA TRP A 352 3.98 3.92 -1.59
C TRP A 352 4.15 2.42 -1.89
N SER A 353 3.02 1.71 -2.03
CA SER A 353 3.02 0.41 -2.70
C SER A 353 3.53 0.59 -4.13
N ALA A 354 4.07 -0.49 -4.71
CA ALA A 354 4.78 -0.34 -5.97
C ALA A 354 4.71 -1.59 -6.85
N VAL A 355 4.86 -1.33 -8.15
CA VAL A 355 5.18 -2.35 -9.14
C VAL A 355 6.70 -2.51 -9.13
N VAL A 356 7.17 -3.74 -8.91
CA VAL A 356 8.59 -4.08 -8.85
C VAL A 356 8.88 -5.15 -9.90
N ALA A 357 9.95 -4.94 -10.67
CA ALA A 357 10.41 -5.84 -11.71
C ALA A 357 11.83 -6.32 -11.42
N THR A 358 12.20 -7.45 -12.01
CA THR A 358 13.59 -7.92 -11.97
C THR A 358 14.52 -6.91 -12.64
N THR A 359 15.74 -6.79 -12.16
CA THR A 359 16.70 -5.81 -12.70
C THR A 359 16.91 -5.96 -14.22
N THR A 360 16.88 -7.19 -14.73
CA THR A 360 17.07 -7.48 -16.16
C THR A 360 15.87 -7.10 -17.03
N ARG A 361 14.66 -7.01 -16.46
CA ARG A 361 13.41 -6.76 -17.19
C ARG A 361 12.78 -5.40 -16.87
N ALA A 362 13.31 -4.67 -15.90
CA ALA A 362 12.74 -3.42 -15.40
C ALA A 362 12.48 -2.38 -16.48
N SER A 363 13.42 -2.17 -17.40
CA SER A 363 13.27 -1.20 -18.50
C SER A 363 12.15 -1.61 -19.47
N ASP A 364 12.09 -2.90 -19.83
CA ASP A 364 11.07 -3.43 -20.73
C ASP A 364 9.67 -3.38 -20.10
N VAL A 365 9.58 -3.79 -18.83
CA VAL A 365 8.33 -3.71 -18.05
C VAL A 365 7.87 -2.27 -17.92
N SER A 366 8.77 -1.33 -17.56
CA SER A 366 8.43 0.10 -17.46
C SER A 366 7.91 0.66 -18.79
N ALA A 367 8.60 0.37 -19.90
CA ALA A 367 8.17 0.80 -21.24
C ALA A 367 6.80 0.20 -21.64
N ALA A 368 6.58 -1.07 -21.31
CA ALA A 368 5.32 -1.75 -21.59
C ALA A 368 4.17 -1.17 -20.77
N LEU A 369 4.36 -0.98 -19.45
CA LEU A 369 3.34 -0.35 -18.58
C LEU A 369 3.00 1.07 -19.02
N LYS A 370 3.99 1.88 -19.44
CA LYS A 370 3.75 3.21 -20.04
C LYS A 370 2.95 3.17 -21.33
N THR A 371 3.09 2.09 -22.11
CA THR A 371 2.30 1.88 -23.32
C THR A 371 0.87 1.46 -22.98
N TRP A 372 0.69 0.62 -21.97
CA TRP A 372 -0.61 0.09 -21.58
C TRP A 372 -1.45 1.14 -20.83
N TRP A 373 -0.80 1.94 -19.99
CA TRP A 373 -1.39 2.93 -19.08
C TRP A 373 -0.67 4.27 -19.16
N PRO A 374 -0.73 4.98 -20.32
CA PRO A 374 0.07 6.18 -20.57
C PRO A 374 -0.23 7.35 -19.63
N THR A 375 -1.47 7.44 -19.14
CA THR A 375 -1.88 8.45 -18.15
C THR A 375 -1.72 7.98 -16.70
N GLY A 376 -1.21 6.77 -16.50
CA GLY A 376 -1.13 6.11 -15.20
C GLY A 376 -2.49 5.68 -14.63
N THR A 377 -3.58 5.80 -15.39
CA THR A 377 -4.94 5.44 -14.96
C THR A 377 -5.47 4.26 -15.75
N ASN A 378 -6.56 3.65 -15.27
CA ASN A 378 -7.25 2.62 -16.03
C ASN A 378 -7.75 3.18 -17.39
N PRO A 379 -7.41 2.56 -18.54
CA PRO A 379 -7.83 3.01 -19.86
C PRO A 379 -9.34 2.80 -20.14
N GLY A 380 -10.03 2.04 -19.30
CA GLY A 380 -11.45 1.73 -19.44
C GLY A 380 -11.76 0.72 -20.56
N GLY A 381 -13.07 0.47 -20.74
CA GLY A 381 -13.58 -0.47 -21.73
C GLY A 381 -13.30 -1.94 -21.43
N VAL A 382 -13.71 -2.81 -22.37
CA VAL A 382 -13.48 -4.27 -22.32
C VAL A 382 -12.15 -4.57 -23.00
N SER A 383 -11.05 -4.31 -22.30
CA SER A 383 -9.68 -4.54 -22.77
C SER A 383 -8.87 -5.31 -21.73
N TRP A 384 -7.85 -6.06 -22.16
CA TRP A 384 -6.99 -6.76 -21.22
C TRP A 384 -6.19 -5.78 -20.36
N GLN A 385 -5.86 -4.59 -20.88
CA GLN A 385 -5.16 -3.53 -20.13
C GLN A 385 -6.03 -3.02 -18.97
N SER A 386 -7.32 -2.81 -19.21
CA SER A 386 -8.29 -2.41 -18.18
C SER A 386 -8.47 -3.51 -17.14
N SER A 387 -8.61 -4.76 -17.57
CA SER A 387 -8.70 -5.93 -16.69
C SER A 387 -7.44 -6.09 -15.84
N LEU A 388 -6.26 -6.01 -16.44
CA LEU A 388 -4.98 -6.09 -15.73
C LEU A 388 -4.86 -4.97 -14.68
N TYR A 389 -5.23 -3.73 -15.03
CA TYR A 389 -5.16 -2.59 -14.12
C TYR A 389 -6.06 -2.78 -12.90
N ASN A 390 -7.32 -3.17 -13.13
CA ASN A 390 -8.29 -3.38 -12.06
C ASN A 390 -7.84 -4.43 -11.06
N ASN A 391 -7.21 -5.50 -11.54
CA ASN A 391 -6.82 -6.62 -10.68
C ASN A 391 -5.44 -6.44 -10.03
N LEU A 392 -4.48 -5.77 -10.69
CA LEU A 392 -3.14 -5.56 -10.13
C LEU A 392 -3.02 -4.28 -9.31
N ILE A 393 -3.65 -3.19 -9.73
CA ILE A 393 -3.39 -1.84 -9.20
C ILE A 393 -4.50 -1.37 -8.23
N GLY A 394 -5.74 -1.83 -8.40
CA GLY A 394 -6.86 -1.48 -7.50
C GLY A 394 -7.99 -0.68 -8.14
N GLY A 395 -7.94 -0.42 -9.46
CA GLY A 395 -9.08 0.13 -10.21
C GLY A 395 -9.21 1.65 -10.16
N ALA A 396 -10.44 2.16 -10.19
CA ALA A 396 -10.72 3.56 -10.55
C ALA A 396 -10.17 4.63 -9.60
N LEU A 397 -9.88 4.27 -8.34
CA LEU A 397 -9.31 5.20 -7.34
C LEU A 397 -7.79 5.15 -7.27
N SER A 398 -7.15 4.21 -7.98
CA SER A 398 -5.70 4.10 -8.01
C SER A 398 -5.13 4.81 -9.24
N ILE A 399 -3.95 5.41 -9.08
CA ILE A 399 -3.11 5.94 -10.15
C ILE A 399 -1.69 5.41 -9.99
N ILE A 400 -1.03 5.07 -11.10
CA ILE A 400 0.39 4.74 -11.10
C ILE A 400 1.25 5.93 -11.52
N SER A 401 2.36 6.10 -10.83
CA SER A 401 3.38 7.11 -11.11
C SER A 401 4.66 6.38 -11.48
N PHE A 402 5.09 6.49 -12.73
CA PHE A 402 6.28 5.79 -13.22
C PHE A 402 7.56 6.32 -12.58
N GLU A 403 8.48 5.40 -12.28
CA GLU A 403 9.79 5.72 -11.72
C GLU A 403 10.86 5.63 -12.81
N ASP A 404 11.17 6.76 -13.47
CA ASP A 404 12.09 6.78 -14.62
C ASP A 404 13.52 6.37 -14.28
N SER A 405 13.95 6.62 -13.04
CA SER A 405 15.29 6.23 -12.57
C SER A 405 15.40 4.75 -12.21
N LEU A 406 14.27 4.02 -12.17
CA LEU A 406 14.19 2.61 -11.79
C LEU A 406 14.96 2.32 -10.49
N PRO A 407 14.66 2.97 -9.36
CA PRO A 407 15.44 2.81 -8.14
C PRO A 407 15.34 1.36 -7.62
N GLY A 408 16.39 0.88 -6.94
CA GLY A 408 16.26 -0.33 -6.12
C GLY A 408 15.35 -0.10 -4.92
N PRO A 409 14.70 -1.15 -4.36
CA PRO A 409 13.85 -1.04 -3.17
C PRO A 409 14.50 -0.27 -2.01
N GLY A 410 15.81 -0.44 -1.80
CA GLY A 410 16.55 0.27 -0.74
C GLY A 410 16.52 1.79 -0.90
N ASN A 411 16.80 2.29 -2.11
CA ASN A 411 16.76 3.73 -2.39
C ASN A 411 15.33 4.27 -2.42
N TYR A 412 14.39 3.48 -2.95
CA TYR A 412 12.98 3.86 -3.01
C TYR A 412 12.35 4.03 -1.62
N SER A 413 12.68 3.14 -0.69
CA SER A 413 12.13 3.14 0.68
C SER A 413 13.05 3.78 1.73
N GLN A 414 14.08 4.53 1.32
CA GLN A 414 15.07 5.14 2.23
C GLN A 414 14.45 6.10 3.27
N SER A 415 13.25 6.64 2.99
CA SER A 415 12.51 7.48 3.93
C SER A 415 12.04 6.73 5.17
N ARG A 416 11.96 5.40 5.10
CA ARG A 416 11.62 4.52 6.21
C ARG A 416 12.92 4.03 6.85
N ASN A 417 13.47 4.82 7.76
CA ASN A 417 14.63 4.38 8.54
C ASN A 417 14.18 3.26 9.49
N PHE A 418 14.81 2.10 9.39
CA PHE A 418 14.48 0.94 10.19
C PHE A 418 15.71 0.12 10.53
N THR A 419 15.91 -0.16 11.82
CA THR A 419 17.08 -0.89 12.32
C THR A 419 17.08 -2.33 11.83
N ALA A 420 18.25 -2.83 11.43
CA ALA A 420 18.41 -4.22 11.04
C ALA A 420 17.99 -5.18 12.16
N ILE A 421 17.43 -6.34 11.80
CA ILE A 421 16.92 -7.35 12.76
C ILE A 421 17.99 -7.69 13.80
N ASP A 422 19.23 -7.93 13.36
CA ASP A 422 20.33 -8.35 14.24
C ASP A 422 20.91 -7.20 15.08
N ALA A 423 20.61 -5.95 14.72
CA ALA A 423 20.98 -4.76 15.48
C ALA A 423 19.84 -4.26 16.40
N SER A 424 18.67 -4.92 16.35
CA SER A 424 17.49 -4.51 17.10
C SER A 424 17.56 -4.97 18.55
N SER A 425 17.18 -4.09 19.46
CA SER A 425 16.93 -4.45 20.86
C SER A 425 15.62 -5.21 20.98
N SER A 426 15.59 -6.24 21.83
CA SER A 426 14.36 -6.92 22.24
C SER A 426 14.39 -7.19 23.74
N CYS A 427 13.23 -7.08 24.39
CA CYS A 427 13.09 -7.30 25.83
C CYS A 427 13.22 -8.76 26.24
N ILE A 428 12.93 -9.67 25.32
CA ILE A 428 13.00 -11.12 25.57
C ILE A 428 13.82 -11.81 24.49
N PRO A 429 14.44 -12.96 24.80
CA PRO A 429 15.22 -13.70 23.83
C PRO A 429 14.39 -14.12 22.61
N ALA A 430 15.04 -14.13 21.45
CA ALA A 430 14.43 -14.62 20.22
C ALA A 430 13.91 -16.05 20.38
N ARG A 431 12.76 -16.35 19.78
CA ARG A 431 12.19 -17.70 19.77
C ARG A 431 12.90 -18.54 18.72
N ARG A 432 13.54 -19.63 19.17
CA ARG A 432 14.31 -20.53 18.31
C ARG A 432 13.37 -21.50 17.62
N TRP A 433 13.36 -21.46 16.29
CA TRP A 433 12.63 -22.37 15.42
C TRP A 433 13.61 -23.40 14.83
N CYS A 434 13.38 -24.69 15.09
CA CYS A 434 14.20 -25.74 14.49
C CYS A 434 13.76 -26.00 13.05
N THR A 435 14.71 -26.00 12.13
CA THR A 435 14.49 -26.34 10.72
C THR A 435 15.21 -27.64 10.36
N ILE A 436 14.58 -28.50 9.56
CA ILE A 436 15.08 -29.84 9.20
C ILE A 436 15.61 -29.94 7.75
N SER A 437 15.47 -28.88 6.94
CA SER A 437 16.02 -28.83 5.58
C SER A 437 16.49 -27.44 5.18
N THR A 438 17.24 -27.34 4.09
CA THR A 438 17.67 -26.07 3.49
C THR A 438 16.49 -25.23 3.01
N GLU A 439 15.46 -25.87 2.45
CA GLU A 439 14.24 -25.20 2.00
C GLU A 439 13.47 -24.61 3.18
N GLU A 440 13.36 -25.36 4.28
CA GLU A 440 12.71 -24.88 5.50
C GLU A 440 13.52 -23.75 6.15
N HIS A 441 14.85 -23.86 6.14
CA HIS A 441 15.74 -22.80 6.61
C HIS A 441 15.55 -21.50 5.83
N ASN A 442 15.51 -21.58 4.50
CA ASN A 442 15.28 -20.42 3.64
C ASN A 442 13.90 -19.80 3.88
N LYS A 443 12.86 -20.63 4.02
CA LYS A 443 11.51 -20.17 4.37
C LYS A 443 11.49 -19.48 5.74
N CYS A 444 12.15 -20.06 6.74
CA CYS A 444 12.22 -19.50 8.09
C CYS A 444 12.93 -18.14 8.10
N SER A 445 13.99 -17.96 7.31
CA SER A 445 14.68 -16.67 7.15
C SER A 445 13.74 -15.58 6.61
N TRP A 446 12.94 -15.89 5.58
CA TRP A 446 11.93 -14.95 5.06
C TRP A 446 10.83 -14.65 6.08
N VAL A 447 10.33 -15.68 6.77
CA VAL A 447 9.32 -15.51 7.83
C VAL A 447 9.85 -14.62 8.96
N ARG A 448 11.11 -14.81 9.38
CA ARG A 448 11.77 -13.96 10.39
C ARG A 448 11.78 -12.50 9.95
N ALA A 449 12.20 -12.23 8.72
CA ALA A 449 12.27 -10.87 8.22
C ALA A 449 10.88 -10.23 8.07
N SER A 450 9.91 -10.96 7.53
CA SER A 450 8.53 -10.46 7.39
C SER A 450 7.87 -10.19 8.74
N ALA A 451 8.01 -11.12 9.71
CA ALA A 451 7.47 -10.95 11.05
C ALA A 451 8.09 -9.71 11.73
N TYR A 452 9.41 -9.52 11.59
CA TYR A 452 10.09 -8.36 12.11
C TYR A 452 9.62 -7.06 11.44
N THR A 453 9.49 -7.01 10.11
CA THR A 453 8.98 -5.83 9.39
C THR A 453 7.57 -5.45 9.85
N LEU A 454 6.70 -6.43 10.11
CA LEU A 454 5.35 -6.17 10.62
C LEU A 454 5.29 -5.81 12.11
N GLY A 455 6.41 -5.92 12.84
CA GLY A 455 6.48 -5.57 14.26
C GLY A 455 6.03 -6.67 15.21
N ILE A 456 6.06 -7.92 14.75
CA ILE A 456 5.78 -9.10 15.57
C ILE A 456 6.95 -9.34 16.51
N GLU A 457 6.65 -9.50 17.79
CA GLU A 457 7.60 -9.82 18.86
C GLU A 457 7.15 -11.11 19.58
N PRO A 458 8.07 -11.88 20.19
CA PRO A 458 9.51 -11.76 20.07
C PRO A 458 10.02 -12.06 18.65
N THR A 459 11.23 -11.58 18.37
CA THR A 459 11.93 -11.95 17.13
C THR A 459 12.09 -13.46 17.01
N ILE A 460 12.05 -13.96 15.77
CA ILE A 460 12.30 -15.37 15.46
C ILE A 460 13.79 -15.54 15.20
N SER A 461 14.38 -16.60 15.73
CA SER A 461 15.70 -17.10 15.36
C SER A 461 15.56 -18.55 14.92
N PHE A 462 16.56 -19.10 14.23
CA PHE A 462 16.48 -20.47 13.73
C PHE A 462 17.74 -21.27 14.06
N VAL A 463 17.56 -22.58 14.22
CA VAL A 463 18.62 -23.54 14.48
C VAL A 463 18.47 -24.67 13.48
N CYS A 464 19.55 -24.99 12.76
CA CYS A 464 19.58 -26.18 11.92
C CYS A 464 19.69 -27.42 12.81
N ALA A 465 18.69 -28.29 12.74
CA ALA A 465 18.81 -29.64 13.28
C ALA A 465 19.57 -30.48 12.24
N TYR A 466 20.89 -30.55 12.40
CA TYR A 466 21.74 -31.45 11.62
C TYR A 466 21.78 -32.85 12.25
#